data_AF-Q8TT91-F1
#
_entry.id   AF-Q8TT91-F1
#
_cell.length_a   1.000
_cell.length_b   1.000
_cell.length_c   1.000
_cell.angle_alpha   90.00
_cell.angle_beta   90.00
_cell.angle_gamma   90.00
#
_symmetry.space_group_name_H-M   'P 1'
#
loop_
_entity.id
_entity.type
_entity.pdbx_description
1 polymer ?
#
loop_
_entity_poly.entity_id
_entity_poly.type
_entity_poly.pdbx_seq_one_letter_code
_entity_poly.pdbx_strand_id
1 'polypeptide(L)'
;MTQHINIECPSCSPEEKVSHELIKFGISPMVHCLNCGLVYTASGLKTPDKISVRVYVNRIERPFTRWVKLNAGELLHKDEEIVLDSGRNSDGNQYIITSLQVGVRRVPSALAEELDTIWARPLDEIAFAKRRKGRQKHPAALENMIGVPTPSEAFDIVQET
;
A
#
# COMPACT_ATOMS: atom_id res chain seq x y z
N MET A 1 -19.87 14.72 -10.36
CA MET A 1 -20.71 13.67 -10.98
C MET A 1 -21.96 13.54 -10.13
N THR A 2 -23.14 13.69 -10.70
CA THR A 2 -24.43 13.57 -9.99
C THR A 2 -24.87 12.11 -9.97
N GLN A 3 -25.09 11.57 -8.77
CA GLN A 3 -25.48 10.18 -8.57
C GLN A 3 -27.00 10.08 -8.58
N HIS A 4 -27.54 9.21 -9.45
CA HIS A 4 -28.98 8.96 -9.52
C HIS A 4 -29.33 7.63 -8.85
N ILE A 5 -30.42 7.61 -8.09
CA ILE A 5 -30.93 6.42 -7.40
C ILE A 5 -32.43 6.26 -7.65
N ASN A 6 -32.91 5.02 -7.70
CA ASN A 6 -34.33 4.71 -7.87
C ASN A 6 -34.92 4.23 -6.54
N ILE A 7 -35.76 5.06 -5.93
CA ILE A 7 -36.44 4.80 -4.65
C ILE A 7 -37.87 5.33 -4.69
N GLU A 8 -38.70 4.86 -3.76
CA GLU A 8 -40.09 5.34 -3.60
C GLU A 8 -40.11 6.80 -3.12
N CYS A 9 -40.96 7.63 -3.73
CA CYS A 9 -41.12 9.02 -3.37
C CYS A 9 -42.37 9.19 -2.49
N PRO A 10 -42.25 9.69 -1.24
CA PRO A 10 -43.40 9.83 -0.34
C PRO A 10 -44.46 10.82 -0.84
N SER A 11 -44.15 11.65 -1.84
CA SER A 11 -45.07 12.66 -2.37
C SER A 11 -45.74 12.29 -3.69
N CYS A 12 -45.00 11.75 -4.68
CA CYS A 12 -45.58 11.51 -6.00
C CYS A 12 -45.77 10.03 -6.35
N SER A 13 -44.99 9.14 -5.75
CA SER A 13 -45.11 7.71 -5.98
C SER A 13 -44.63 6.92 -4.76
N PRO A 14 -45.50 6.76 -3.75
CA PRO A 14 -45.15 6.04 -2.53
C PRO A 14 -45.07 4.52 -2.72
N GLU A 15 -45.65 3.98 -3.80
CA GLU A 15 -45.69 2.54 -4.08
C GLU A 15 -44.74 2.12 -5.21
N GLU A 16 -44.30 3.05 -6.07
CA GLU A 16 -43.39 2.76 -7.17
C GLU A 16 -42.07 3.53 -7.06
N LYS A 17 -40.98 2.91 -7.52
CA LYS A 17 -39.67 3.53 -7.52
C LYS A 17 -39.56 4.55 -8.64
N VAL A 18 -39.17 5.78 -8.29
CA VAL A 18 -38.90 6.86 -9.24
C VAL A 18 -37.47 7.36 -9.11
N SER A 19 -36.97 8.03 -10.15
CA SER A 19 -35.59 8.52 -10.20
C SER A 19 -35.39 9.74 -9.31
N HIS A 20 -34.36 9.67 -8.49
CA HIS A 20 -33.93 10.73 -7.59
C HIS A 20 -32.47 11.06 -7.82
N GLU A 21 -32.11 12.33 -7.65
CA GLU A 21 -30.75 12.82 -7.60
C GLU A 21 -30.28 12.86 -6.14
N LEU A 22 -29.11 12.28 -5.86
CA LEU A 22 -28.54 12.25 -4.53
C LEU A 22 -27.77 13.55 -4.27
N ILE A 23 -28.28 14.36 -3.33
CA ILE A 23 -27.66 15.62 -2.91
C ILE A 23 -26.59 15.36 -1.84
N LYS A 24 -26.90 14.50 -0.86
CA LYS A 24 -26.03 14.18 0.27
C LYS A 24 -26.08 12.69 0.59
N PHE A 25 -24.92 12.07 0.77
CA PHE A 25 -24.82 10.68 1.24
C PHE A 25 -24.37 10.64 2.72
N GLY A 26 -24.71 9.56 3.43
CA GLY A 26 -24.28 9.34 4.82
C GLY A 26 -25.43 8.94 5.74
N ILE A 27 -25.35 9.36 7.01
CA ILE A 27 -26.32 8.99 8.08
C ILE A 27 -27.73 9.53 7.78
N SER A 28 -27.81 10.69 7.12
CA SER A 28 -29.07 11.30 6.69
C SER A 28 -28.96 11.67 5.21
N PRO A 29 -29.13 10.69 4.31
CA PRO A 29 -28.97 10.92 2.89
C PRO A 29 -30.12 11.78 2.38
N MET A 30 -29.79 12.85 1.65
CA MET A 30 -30.76 13.78 1.10
C MET A 30 -30.85 13.59 -0.40
N VAL A 31 -32.08 13.51 -0.89
CA VAL A 31 -32.39 13.20 -2.28
C VAL A 31 -33.36 14.24 -2.83
N HIS A 32 -33.26 14.49 -4.13
CA HIS A 32 -34.15 15.34 -4.91
C HIS A 32 -34.91 14.48 -5.91
N CYS A 33 -36.24 14.44 -5.80
CA CYS A 33 -37.08 13.71 -6.75
C CYS A 33 -37.11 14.44 -8.09
N LEU A 34 -36.67 13.78 -9.17
CA LEU A 34 -36.69 14.37 -10.51
C LEU A 34 -38.09 14.42 -11.12
N ASN A 35 -39.06 13.73 -10.52
CA ASN A 35 -40.44 13.68 -11.01
C ASN A 35 -41.33 14.79 -10.42
N CYS A 36 -41.23 15.05 -9.11
CA CYS A 36 -42.07 16.07 -8.44
C CYS A 36 -41.29 17.23 -7.81
N GLY A 37 -39.96 17.19 -7.81
CA GLY A 37 -39.10 18.23 -7.23
C GLY A 37 -38.98 18.20 -5.71
N LEU A 38 -39.58 17.21 -5.02
CA LEU A 38 -39.47 17.12 -3.56
C LEU A 38 -38.03 16.79 -3.14
N VAL A 39 -37.48 17.59 -2.23
CA VAL A 39 -36.23 17.29 -1.53
C VAL A 39 -36.55 16.71 -0.15
N TYR A 40 -36.05 15.51 0.16
CA TYR A 40 -36.30 14.86 1.44
C TYR A 40 -35.14 13.95 1.87
N THR A 41 -35.16 13.53 3.14
CA THR A 41 -34.22 12.53 3.65
C THR A 41 -34.72 11.12 3.32
N ALA A 42 -33.94 10.37 2.55
CA ALA A 42 -34.29 9.01 2.17
C ALA A 42 -34.02 8.03 3.32
N SER A 43 -35.07 7.43 3.87
CA SER A 43 -34.96 6.33 4.83
C SER A 43 -34.74 5.00 4.08
N GLY A 44 -33.82 4.17 4.53
CA GLY A 44 -33.60 2.83 3.96
C GLY A 44 -32.55 2.75 2.84
N LEU A 45 -31.88 3.85 2.51
CA LEU A 45 -30.65 3.79 1.71
C LEU A 45 -29.57 3.09 2.57
N LYS A 46 -29.35 1.79 2.32
CA LYS A 46 -28.33 1.03 3.03
C LYS A 46 -26.98 1.65 2.69
N THR A 47 -26.33 2.24 3.70
CA THR A 47 -24.91 2.54 3.59
C THR A 47 -24.17 1.21 3.43
N PRO A 48 -23.17 1.12 2.54
CA PRO A 48 -22.37 -0.09 2.45
C PRO A 48 -21.77 -0.39 3.82
N ASP A 49 -21.87 -1.65 4.24
CA ASP A 49 -21.40 -2.07 5.56
C ASP A 49 -19.93 -1.68 5.73
N LYS A 50 -19.58 -1.18 6.93
CA LYS A 50 -18.20 -0.84 7.24
C LYS A 50 -17.45 -2.09 7.69
N ILE A 51 -16.45 -2.48 6.90
CA ILE A 51 -15.56 -3.60 7.19
C ILE A 51 -14.21 -3.11 7.69
N SER A 52 -13.65 -3.81 8.68
CA SER A 52 -12.36 -3.46 9.27
C SER A 52 -11.24 -4.30 8.64
N VAL A 53 -10.36 -3.64 7.90
CA VAL A 53 -9.23 -4.29 7.22
C VAL A 53 -7.92 -3.95 7.94
N ARG A 54 -7.02 -4.92 8.03
CA ARG A 54 -5.71 -4.74 8.66
C ARG A 54 -4.77 -3.98 7.73
N VAL A 55 -4.07 -2.99 8.28
CA VAL A 55 -3.03 -2.23 7.59
C VAL A 55 -1.70 -2.43 8.30
N TYR A 56 -0.73 -2.99 7.59
CA TYR A 56 0.66 -3.10 8.04
C TYR A 56 1.46 -1.94 7.47
N VAL A 57 1.95 -1.07 8.34
CA VAL A 57 2.74 0.10 7.96
C VAL A 57 4.22 -0.22 8.13
N ASN A 58 4.95 -0.21 7.01
CA ASN A 58 6.40 -0.34 7.00
C ASN A 58 7.03 1.05 7.16
N ARG A 59 7.51 1.37 8.37
CA ARG A 59 8.26 2.60 8.68
C ARG A 59 9.71 2.27 9.01
N ILE A 60 10.59 3.22 8.75
CA ILE A 60 12.04 3.04 8.97
C ILE A 60 12.34 2.83 10.46
N GLU A 61 11.72 3.62 11.34
CA GLU A 61 11.97 3.55 12.77
C GLU A 61 11.38 2.29 13.39
N ARG A 62 10.06 2.11 13.23
CA ARG A 62 9.33 0.98 13.79
C ARG A 62 8.09 0.65 12.95
N PRO A 63 8.01 -0.56 12.38
CA PRO A 63 6.79 -1.01 11.74
C PRO A 63 5.67 -1.21 12.77
N PHE A 64 4.44 -0.95 12.37
CA PHE A 64 3.27 -1.17 13.21
C PHE A 64 2.07 -1.62 12.39
N THR A 65 1.04 -2.11 13.06
CA THR A 65 -0.21 -2.54 12.45
C THR A 65 -1.37 -1.74 13.00
N ARG A 66 -2.33 -1.39 12.13
CA ARG A 66 -3.56 -0.70 12.49
C ARG A 66 -4.74 -1.30 11.74
N TRP A 67 -5.95 -0.94 12.13
CA TRP A 67 -7.17 -1.31 11.42
C TRP A 67 -7.79 -0.06 10.81
N VAL A 68 -8.30 -0.18 9.59
CA VAL A 68 -9.00 0.87 8.87
C VAL A 68 -10.41 0.40 8.53
N LYS A 69 -11.38 1.33 8.56
CA LYS A 69 -12.77 1.04 8.22
C LYS A 69 -13.05 1.42 6.78
N LEU A 70 -13.24 0.43 5.92
CA LEU A 70 -13.54 0.58 4.50
C LEU A 70 -15.01 0.23 4.25
N ASN A 71 -15.55 0.68 3.12
CA ASN A 71 -16.88 0.29 2.70
C ASN A 71 -16.84 -1.10 2.05
N ALA A 72 -17.83 -1.95 2.33
CA ALA A 72 -18.03 -3.18 1.59
C ALA A 72 -18.21 -2.86 0.08
N GLY A 73 -17.55 -3.63 -0.78
CA GLY A 73 -17.51 -3.39 -2.23
C GLY A 73 -16.55 -2.26 -2.68
N GLU A 74 -15.83 -1.61 -1.77
CA GLU A 74 -14.80 -0.63 -2.14
C GLU A 74 -13.61 -1.33 -2.80
N LEU A 75 -13.24 -0.90 -4.00
CA LEU A 75 -12.12 -1.45 -4.77
C LEU A 75 -10.85 -0.63 -4.51
N LEU A 76 -9.85 -1.25 -3.90
CA LEU A 76 -8.57 -0.60 -3.60
C LEU A 76 -7.53 -0.93 -4.66
N HIS A 77 -6.62 0.01 -4.91
CA HIS A 77 -5.50 -0.16 -5.82
C HIS A 77 -4.17 0.01 -5.12
N LYS A 78 -3.15 -0.66 -5.66
CA LYS A 78 -1.76 -0.33 -5.36
C LYS A 78 -1.48 1.12 -5.79
N ASP A 79 -0.63 1.79 -5.03
CA ASP A 79 -0.19 3.17 -5.21
C ASP A 79 -1.29 4.22 -4.94
N GLU A 80 -2.44 3.79 -4.41
CA GLU A 80 -3.49 4.66 -3.86
C GLU A 80 -3.13 5.15 -2.45
N GLU A 81 -3.65 6.32 -2.08
CA GLU A 81 -3.46 6.91 -0.76
C GLU A 81 -4.51 6.40 0.24
N ILE A 82 -4.07 6.17 1.48
CA ILE A 82 -4.94 5.78 2.59
C ILE A 82 -4.63 6.62 3.83
N VAL A 83 -5.70 7.09 4.47
CA VAL A 83 -5.62 7.85 5.72
C VAL A 83 -5.90 6.92 6.88
N LEU A 84 -4.98 6.85 7.85
CA LEU A 84 -5.18 6.09 9.07
C LEU A 84 -5.48 7.05 10.23
N ASP A 85 -6.65 6.91 10.85
CA ASP A 85 -7.02 7.69 12.03
C ASP A 85 -6.06 7.39 13.18
N SER A 86 -5.30 8.40 13.60
CA SER A 86 -4.27 8.29 14.62
C SER A 86 -4.84 8.35 16.05
N GLY A 87 -6.11 8.76 16.23
CA GLY A 87 -6.85 8.76 17.50
C GLY A 87 -6.35 9.68 18.60
N ARG A 88 -5.13 10.24 18.51
CA ARG A 88 -4.55 11.13 19.53
C ARG A 88 -4.14 12.51 19.03
N ASN A 89 -3.91 12.70 17.73
CA ASN A 89 -3.69 14.00 17.12
C ASN A 89 -4.37 13.98 15.74
N SER A 90 -5.19 14.98 15.45
CA SER A 90 -6.01 15.10 14.25
C SER A 90 -5.24 15.27 12.94
N ASP A 91 -3.91 15.19 12.98
CA ASP A 91 -3.09 15.05 11.78
C ASP A 91 -3.19 13.60 11.32
N GLY A 92 -4.16 13.37 10.44
CA GLY A 92 -4.31 12.10 9.73
C GLY A 92 -3.06 11.85 8.91
N ASN A 93 -2.18 10.98 9.38
CA ASN A 93 -1.01 10.59 8.60
C ASN A 93 -1.49 9.91 7.31
N GLN A 94 -1.01 10.41 6.18
CA GLN A 94 -1.27 9.85 4.86
C GLN A 94 -0.23 8.77 4.55
N TYR A 95 -0.71 7.66 4.01
CA TYR A 95 0.11 6.52 3.63
C TYR A 95 -0.20 6.13 2.19
N ILE A 96 0.79 5.55 1.50
CA ILE A 96 0.61 4.99 0.16
C ILE A 96 0.55 3.46 0.26
N ILE A 97 -0.44 2.87 -0.41
CA ILE A 97 -0.58 1.43 -0.55
C ILE A 97 0.54 0.91 -1.43
N THR A 98 1.41 0.10 -0.84
CA THR A 98 2.53 -0.55 -1.55
C THR A 98 2.17 -1.93 -2.08
N SER A 99 1.22 -2.61 -1.44
CA SER A 99 0.71 -3.92 -1.86
C SER A 99 -0.60 -4.25 -1.17
N LEU A 100 -1.44 -5.02 -1.87
CA LEU A 100 -2.66 -5.60 -1.35
C LEU A 100 -2.49 -7.11 -1.22
N GLN A 101 -2.90 -7.70 -0.09
CA GLN A 101 -2.77 -9.13 0.17
C GLN A 101 -4.14 -9.80 0.30
N VAL A 102 -4.32 -10.88 -0.48
CA VAL A 102 -5.48 -11.77 -0.48
C VAL A 102 -4.96 -13.21 -0.34
N GLY A 103 -5.24 -13.83 0.79
CA GLY A 103 -4.64 -15.07 1.26
C GLY A 103 -3.11 -15.00 1.28
N VAL A 104 -2.49 -15.86 0.46
CA VAL A 104 -1.03 -15.96 0.29
C VAL A 104 -0.49 -15.11 -0.87
N ARG A 105 -1.37 -14.43 -1.62
CA ARG A 105 -1.00 -13.71 -2.85
C ARG A 105 -1.01 -12.20 -2.63
N ARG A 106 -0.15 -11.51 -3.37
CA ARG A 106 -0.17 -10.05 -3.50
C ARG A 106 -0.74 -9.67 -4.85
N VAL A 107 -1.71 -8.77 -4.85
CA VAL A 107 -2.48 -8.37 -6.04
C VAL A 107 -2.40 -6.85 -6.25
N PRO A 108 -2.55 -6.37 -7.49
CA PRO A 108 -2.53 -4.93 -7.79
C PRO A 108 -3.82 -4.21 -7.37
N SER A 109 -4.95 -4.92 -7.31
CA SER A 109 -6.24 -4.41 -6.85
C SER A 109 -7.07 -5.54 -6.22
N ALA A 110 -7.95 -5.20 -5.29
CA ALA A 110 -8.89 -6.14 -4.65
C ALA A 110 -10.02 -5.39 -3.96
N LEU A 111 -11.15 -6.07 -3.76
CA LEU A 111 -12.25 -5.55 -2.96
C LEU A 111 -11.87 -5.57 -1.49
N ALA A 112 -12.34 -4.57 -0.73
CA ALA A 112 -12.04 -4.43 0.68
C ALA A 112 -12.41 -5.67 1.51
N GLU A 113 -13.44 -6.42 1.12
CA GLU A 113 -13.90 -7.64 1.80
C GLU A 113 -13.02 -8.87 1.54
N GLU A 114 -12.23 -8.86 0.48
CA GLU A 114 -11.31 -9.93 0.12
C GLU A 114 -9.93 -9.74 0.75
N LEU A 115 -9.65 -8.53 1.28
CA LEU A 115 -8.34 -8.15 1.78
C LEU A 115 -8.08 -8.68 3.18
N ASP A 116 -7.01 -9.47 3.31
CA ASP A 116 -6.47 -9.83 4.61
C ASP A 116 -5.60 -8.72 5.19
N THR A 117 -4.78 -8.08 4.34
CA THR A 117 -3.83 -7.05 4.78
C THR A 117 -3.48 -6.07 3.66
N ILE A 118 -3.55 -4.78 4.00
CA ILE A 118 -3.04 -3.67 3.20
C ILE A 118 -1.62 -3.36 3.68
N TRP A 119 -0.66 -3.36 2.78
CA TRP A 119 0.72 -2.99 3.08
C TRP A 119 0.94 -1.54 2.68
N ALA A 120 1.30 -0.68 3.62
CA ALA A 120 1.44 0.75 3.38
C ALA A 120 2.80 1.29 3.83
N ARG A 121 3.18 2.43 3.28
CA ARG A 121 4.31 3.24 3.73
C ARG A 121 3.87 4.69 3.97
N PRO A 122 4.50 5.45 4.87
CA PRO A 122 4.21 6.87 5.00
C PRO A 122 4.52 7.61 3.68
N LEU A 123 3.68 8.59 3.34
CA LEU A 123 3.91 9.43 2.17
C LEU A 123 5.13 10.35 2.38
N ASP A 124 5.26 10.93 3.58
CA ASP A 124 6.26 11.97 3.89
C ASP A 124 7.65 11.42 4.28
N GLU A 125 7.80 10.10 4.43
CA GLU A 125 9.09 9.48 4.70
C GLU A 125 9.78 9.06 3.37
N ILE A 126 10.72 9.89 2.89
CA ILE A 126 11.60 9.53 1.78
C ILE A 126 12.63 8.50 2.29
N ALA A 127 12.40 7.22 2.01
CA ALA A 127 13.34 6.16 2.36
C ALA A 127 14.53 6.11 1.40
N PHE A 128 15.70 6.62 1.81
CA PHE A 128 16.96 6.37 1.12
C PHE A 128 17.45 4.94 1.44
N ALA A 129 17.25 4.01 0.52
CA ALA A 129 17.85 2.68 0.61
C ALA A 129 19.37 2.79 0.37
N LYS A 130 20.18 2.75 1.44
CA LYS A 130 21.63 2.52 1.29
C LYS A 130 21.86 1.10 0.78
N ARG A 131 22.11 0.96 -0.53
CA ARG A 131 22.64 -0.30 -1.10
C ARG A 131 23.95 -0.63 -0.39
N ARG A 132 23.98 -1.66 0.46
CA ARG A 132 25.25 -2.26 0.88
C ARG A 132 25.85 -2.94 -0.35
N LYS A 133 26.95 -2.41 -0.90
CA LYS A 133 27.74 -3.12 -1.92
C LYS A 133 28.26 -4.41 -1.27
N GLY A 134 27.65 -5.54 -1.60
CA GLY A 134 28.22 -6.85 -1.30
C GLY A 134 29.57 -6.95 -2.02
N ARG A 135 30.65 -7.08 -1.26
CA ARG A 135 31.99 -7.32 -1.81
C ARG A 135 31.97 -8.72 -2.41
N GLN A 136 31.85 -8.81 -3.74
CA GLN A 136 32.07 -10.07 -4.44
C GLN A 136 33.51 -10.49 -4.20
N LYS A 137 33.73 -11.55 -3.41
CA LYS A 137 35.04 -12.20 -3.32
C LYS A 137 35.18 -13.04 -4.59
N HIS A 138 36.05 -12.62 -5.51
CA HIS A 138 36.55 -13.50 -6.55
C HIS A 138 37.40 -14.60 -5.88
N PRO A 139 37.23 -15.90 -6.25
CA PRO A 139 38.22 -16.90 -5.90
C PRO A 139 39.44 -16.67 -6.80
N ALA A 140 40.55 -16.19 -6.21
CA ALA A 140 41.82 -16.14 -6.90
C ALA A 140 42.46 -17.53 -6.87
N ALA A 141 42.83 -17.97 -8.07
CA ALA A 141 43.31 -19.29 -8.40
C ALA A 141 44.66 -19.64 -7.76
N LEU A 142 44.87 -20.95 -7.69
CA LEU A 142 46.11 -21.68 -7.39
C LEU A 142 47.24 -21.27 -8.35
N GLU A 143 48.36 -20.76 -7.82
CA GLU A 143 49.63 -20.79 -8.54
C GLU A 143 50.78 -21.22 -7.62
N ASN A 144 51.33 -22.38 -7.95
CA ASN A 144 52.60 -22.93 -7.46
C ASN A 144 53.75 -21.99 -7.80
N MET A 145 54.68 -21.78 -6.86
CA MET A 145 55.99 -21.20 -7.15
C MET A 145 57.08 -22.17 -6.67
N ILE A 146 57.67 -22.83 -7.67
CA ILE A 146 58.89 -23.64 -7.60
C ILE A 146 60.06 -22.66 -7.42
N GLY A 147 60.95 -22.94 -6.47
CA GLY A 147 62.02 -22.03 -6.04
C GLY A 147 63.30 -22.07 -6.87
N VAL A 148 64.25 -21.19 -6.52
CA VAL A 148 65.72 -21.38 -6.47
C VAL A 148 66.31 -20.27 -5.56
N PRO A 149 67.29 -20.55 -4.66
CA PRO A 149 67.96 -19.55 -3.84
C PRO A 149 69.23 -18.96 -4.48
N THR A 150 69.61 -17.76 -4.03
CA THR A 150 70.79 -16.97 -4.44
C THR A 150 72.13 -17.57 -3.95
N PRO A 151 73.24 -17.47 -4.70
CA PRO A 151 74.57 -17.74 -4.15
C PRO A 151 75.29 -16.45 -3.71
N SER A 152 75.86 -16.51 -2.51
CA SER A 152 76.84 -15.56 -1.95
C SER A 152 78.24 -15.92 -2.45
N GLU A 153 79.05 -14.89 -2.72
CA GLU A 153 80.42 -14.98 -3.20
C GLU A 153 81.38 -15.64 -2.19
N ALA A 154 82.28 -16.50 -2.69
CA ALA A 154 83.57 -16.77 -2.07
C ALA A 154 84.58 -17.36 -3.09
N PHE A 155 85.66 -16.60 -3.29
CA PHE A 155 87.06 -16.99 -3.36
C PHE A 155 87.63 -17.92 -4.48
N ASP A 156 88.66 -17.33 -5.12
CA ASP A 156 90.00 -17.85 -5.41
C ASP A 156 90.33 -18.71 -6.66
N ILE A 157 91.14 -18.05 -7.51
CA ILE A 157 92.53 -18.41 -7.89
C ILE A 157 92.79 -19.50 -8.97
N VAL A 158 93.48 -19.01 -10.01
CA VAL A 158 94.40 -19.61 -11.02
C VAL A 158 94.03 -20.87 -11.82
N GLN A 159 94.19 -20.74 -13.15
CA GLN A 159 94.77 -21.81 -13.97
C GLN A 159 95.84 -21.25 -14.93
N GLU A 160 97.07 -21.73 -14.74
CA GLU A 160 98.09 -21.91 -15.78
C GLU A 160 97.57 -22.89 -16.84
N THR A 161 97.66 -22.54 -18.11
CA THR A 161 98.40 -23.30 -19.15
C THR A 161 98.57 -22.47 -20.41
#